data_AF-T1BF75-F1
#
_entry.id   AF-T1BF75-F1
#
_cell.length_a   1.000
_cell.length_b   1.000
_cell.length_c   1.000
_cell.angle_alpha   90.00
_cell.angle_beta   90.00
_cell.angle_gamma   90.00
#
_symmetry.space_group_name_H-M   'P 1'
#
loop_
_entity.id
_entity.type
_entity.pdbx_description
1 polymer ?
#
loop_
_entity_poly.entity_id
_entity_poly.type
_entity_poly.pdbx_seq_one_letter_code
_entity_poly.pdbx_strand_id
1 'polypeptide(L)'
;MYELATQAIASGLTLQEAVSRRSTGQRIELEGVRLLPPIDHPDPAHLYLTGTGLTHLGSAESRDKMHALAAGDAGQTDSMRIFREGLEGGKPAAGGPGAQPEWFYKGDGSSVVASGAPLESPAFALDAGEEPEIAGIYLIDPEGVPRRLGSVWPTSFPIT
;
A
#
# COMPACT_ATOMS: atom_id res chain seq x y z
N MET A 1 14.30 -7.19 -2.81
CA MET A 1 14.42 -6.26 -1.65
C MET A 1 14.23 -7.01 -0.32
N TYR A 2 13.23 -7.88 -0.24
CA TYR A 2 12.90 -8.68 0.94
C TYR A 2 14.12 -9.38 1.57
N GLU A 3 14.88 -10.16 0.79
CA GLU A 3 16.03 -10.91 1.30
C GLU A 3 17.10 -10.01 1.94
N LEU A 4 17.39 -8.87 1.32
CA LEU A 4 18.35 -7.89 1.85
C LEU A 4 17.88 -7.33 3.20
N ALA A 5 16.60 -6.99 3.31
CA ALA A 5 16.01 -6.49 4.55
C ALA A 5 16.03 -7.56 5.66
N THR A 6 15.62 -8.79 5.34
CA THR A 6 15.65 -9.93 6.27
C THR A 6 17.08 -10.19 6.78
N GLN A 7 18.06 -10.17 5.89
CA GLN A 7 19.46 -10.36 6.28
C GLN A 7 20.03 -9.19 7.09
N ALA A 8 19.61 -7.96 6.80
CA ALA A 8 19.97 -6.79 7.59
C ALA A 8 19.46 -6.92 9.03
N ILE A 9 18.19 -7.29 9.20
CA ILE A 9 17.57 -7.55 10.51
C ILE A 9 18.32 -8.64 11.26
N ALA A 10 18.55 -9.80 10.62
CA ALA A 10 19.27 -10.92 11.24
C ALA A 10 20.70 -10.56 11.65
N SER A 11 21.32 -9.59 10.98
CA SER A 11 22.68 -9.12 11.27
C SER A 11 22.73 -7.92 12.22
N GLY A 12 21.59 -7.42 12.71
CA GLY A 12 21.51 -6.21 13.52
C GLY A 12 21.96 -4.94 12.79
N LEU A 13 21.84 -4.91 11.46
CA LEU A 13 22.25 -3.78 10.62
C LEU A 13 21.04 -2.98 10.15
N THR A 14 21.27 -1.70 9.92
CA THR A 14 20.36 -0.90 9.10
C THR A 14 20.39 -1.39 7.65
N LEU A 15 19.30 -1.13 6.92
CA LEU A 15 19.24 -1.44 5.49
C LEU A 15 20.36 -0.72 4.70
N GLN A 16 20.68 0.52 5.07
CA GLN A 16 21.75 1.30 4.45
C GLN A 16 23.12 0.64 4.64
N GLU A 17 23.43 0.15 5.84
CA GLU A 17 24.67 -0.56 6.11
C GLU A 17 24.75 -1.87 5.32
N ALA A 18 23.64 -2.62 5.24
CA ALA A 18 23.57 -3.85 4.47
C ALA A 18 23.82 -3.63 2.97
N VAL A 19 23.25 -2.55 2.39
CA VAL A 19 23.54 -2.12 1.01
C VAL A 19 25.01 -1.75 0.87
N SER A 20 25.54 -0.91 1.77
CA SER A 20 26.91 -0.40 1.68
C SER A 20 27.94 -1.52 1.70
N ARG A 21 27.73 -2.57 2.50
CA ARG A 21 28.61 -3.75 2.58
C ARG A 21 28.61 -4.61 1.31
N ARG A 22 27.58 -4.52 0.47
CA ARG A 22 27.40 -5.33 -0.74
C ARG A 22 27.61 -4.55 -2.02
N SER A 23 27.73 -3.22 -1.91
CA SER A 23 27.97 -2.35 -3.06
C SER A 23 29.30 -2.69 -3.72
N THR A 24 29.26 -2.98 -5.01
CA THR A 24 30.45 -3.30 -5.83
C THR A 24 30.97 -2.08 -6.60
N GLY A 25 30.27 -0.94 -6.52
CA GLY A 25 30.53 0.24 -7.36
C GLY A 25 30.13 0.06 -8.82
N GLN A 26 29.60 -1.11 -9.20
CA GLN A 26 29.08 -1.35 -10.55
C GLN A 26 27.90 -0.42 -10.84
N ARG A 27 27.91 0.16 -12.04
CA ARG A 27 26.80 0.97 -12.56
C ARG A 27 26.12 0.24 -13.70
N ILE A 28 24.81 0.37 -13.77
CA ILE A 28 23.98 -0.21 -14.82
C ILE A 28 23.18 0.92 -15.48
N GLU A 29 23.08 0.89 -16.80
CA GLU A 29 22.19 1.77 -17.56
C GLU A 29 20.76 1.25 -17.43
N LEU A 30 19.82 2.12 -17.05
CA LEU A 30 18.46 1.70 -16.75
C LEU A 30 17.62 1.41 -18.00
N GLU A 31 17.99 1.97 -19.15
CA GLU A 31 17.20 1.86 -20.39
C GLU A 31 17.02 0.42 -20.89
N GLY A 32 17.94 -0.49 -20.53
CA GLY A 32 17.91 -1.90 -20.94
C GLY A 32 17.51 -2.88 -19.83
N VAL A 33 17.19 -2.41 -18.63
CA VAL A 33 16.88 -3.31 -17.50
C VAL A 33 15.38 -3.35 -17.23
N ARG A 34 14.89 -4.56 -16.95
CA ARG A 34 13.55 -4.73 -16.42
C ARG A 34 13.60 -4.44 -14.93
N LEU A 35 12.95 -3.35 -14.51
CA LEU A 35 12.73 -3.07 -13.10
C LEU A 35 11.81 -4.14 -12.52
N LEU A 36 12.17 -4.65 -11.35
CA LEU A 36 11.30 -5.52 -10.56
C LEU A 36 10.41 -4.65 -9.65
N PRO A 37 9.33 -5.21 -9.09
CA PRO A 37 8.63 -4.54 -8.00
C PRO A 37 9.58 -4.13 -6.88
N PRO A 38 9.35 -2.99 -6.22
CA PRO A 38 10.23 -2.50 -5.15
C PRO A 38 10.27 -3.44 -3.93
N ILE A 39 9.26 -4.30 -3.78
CA ILE A 39 9.21 -5.37 -2.79
C ILE A 39 8.45 -6.56 -3.38
N ASP A 40 8.90 -7.76 -3.02
CA ASP A 40 8.41 -9.05 -3.44
C ASP A 40 8.59 -10.07 -2.30
N HIS A 41 7.97 -11.24 -2.42
CA HIS A 41 8.20 -12.36 -1.51
C HIS A 41 8.33 -13.65 -2.32
N PRO A 42 9.25 -14.58 -1.95
CA PRO A 42 9.38 -15.88 -2.64
C PRO A 42 8.08 -16.68 -2.68
N ASP A 43 7.25 -16.52 -1.65
CA ASP A 43 5.86 -16.98 -1.60
C ASP A 43 4.92 -15.77 -1.63
N PRO A 44 4.23 -15.50 -2.75
CA PRO A 44 3.34 -14.36 -2.90
C PRO A 44 2.29 -14.22 -1.79
N ALA A 45 1.80 -15.33 -1.21
CA ALA A 45 0.78 -15.32 -0.15
C ALA A 45 1.23 -14.63 1.15
N HIS A 46 2.53 -14.37 1.30
CA HIS A 46 3.11 -13.69 2.47
C HIS A 46 3.38 -12.19 2.22
N LEU A 47 3.04 -11.66 1.06
CA LEU A 47 3.01 -10.23 0.80
C LEU A 47 1.56 -9.79 0.82
N TYR A 48 1.18 -8.91 1.75
CA TYR A 48 -0.18 -8.39 1.84
C TYR A 48 -0.26 -6.99 1.26
N LEU A 49 -1.18 -6.77 0.32
CA LEU A 49 -1.55 -5.44 -0.14
C LEU A 49 -2.80 -5.00 0.59
N THR A 50 -2.68 -3.92 1.34
CA THR A 50 -3.79 -3.31 2.07
C THR A 50 -3.87 -1.84 1.69
N GLY A 51 -5.09 -1.36 1.46
CA GLY A 51 -5.37 0.04 1.21
C GLY A 51 -6.14 0.67 2.36
N THR A 52 -6.10 2.00 2.41
CA THR A 52 -6.96 2.81 3.26
C THR A 52 -7.64 3.88 2.41
N GLY A 53 -8.97 3.90 2.47
CA GLY A 53 -9.79 4.85 1.71
C GLY A 53 -10.15 6.07 2.54
N LEU A 54 -10.93 6.98 1.95
CA LEU A 54 -11.43 8.20 2.61
C LEU A 54 -10.32 9.13 3.13
N THR A 55 -9.13 9.06 2.54
CA THR A 55 -7.94 9.81 2.98
C THR A 55 -7.88 11.24 2.44
N HIS A 56 -8.74 11.60 1.49
CA HIS A 56 -8.87 12.94 0.95
C HIS A 56 -10.34 13.34 0.72
N LEU A 57 -10.62 14.65 0.66
CA LEU A 57 -11.99 15.18 0.56
C LEU A 57 -12.77 14.60 -0.64
N GLY A 58 -12.10 14.49 -1.80
CA GLY A 58 -12.73 13.94 -3.01
C GLY A 58 -13.16 12.47 -2.91
N SER A 59 -12.44 11.61 -2.16
CA SER A 59 -12.81 10.20 -2.00
C SER A 59 -13.93 10.01 -0.98
N ALA A 60 -14.00 10.90 0.01
CA ALA A 60 -15.11 10.92 0.96
C ALA A 60 -16.44 11.28 0.29
N GLU A 61 -16.46 12.33 -0.54
CA GLU A 61 -17.68 12.76 -1.24
C GLU A 61 -18.18 11.74 -2.28
N SER A 62 -17.28 11.06 -3.00
CA SER A 62 -17.67 10.05 -3.98
C SER A 62 -18.24 8.79 -3.31
N ARG A 63 -17.60 8.32 -2.23
CA ARG A 63 -18.08 7.18 -1.42
C ARG A 63 -19.43 7.48 -0.77
N ASP A 64 -19.62 8.67 -0.18
CA ASP A 64 -20.89 9.02 0.44
C ASP A 64 -22.04 8.99 -0.57
N LYS A 65 -21.86 9.56 -1.76
CA LYS A 65 -22.87 9.51 -2.83
C LYS A 65 -23.23 8.06 -3.21
N MET A 66 -22.24 7.18 -3.30
CA MET A 66 -22.47 5.75 -3.58
C MET A 66 -23.26 5.06 -2.45
N HIS A 67 -22.90 5.30 -1.19
CA HIS A 67 -23.58 4.71 -0.04
C HIS A 67 -24.98 5.29 0.18
N ALA A 68 -25.19 6.59 -0.05
CA ALA A 68 -26.49 7.24 0.07
C ALA A 68 -27.52 6.67 -0.93
N LEU A 69 -27.07 6.36 -2.16
CA LEU A 69 -27.90 5.72 -3.18
C LEU A 69 -28.30 4.28 -2.79
N ALA A 70 -27.44 3.55 -2.07
CA ALA A 70 -27.70 2.19 -1.61
C ALA A 70 -28.53 2.13 -0.32
N ALA A 71 -28.43 3.14 0.55
CA ALA A 71 -29.03 3.16 1.89
C ALA A 71 -30.48 3.66 1.93
N GLY A 72 -31.02 4.23 0.84
CA GLY A 72 -32.41 4.65 0.77
C GLY A 72 -32.80 5.66 1.86
N ASP A 73 -32.28 6.89 1.75
CA ASP A 73 -32.64 8.10 2.52
C ASP A 73 -32.63 8.01 4.07
N ALA A 74 -31.91 7.03 4.64
CA ALA A 74 -31.81 6.85 6.08
C ALA A 74 -30.44 7.32 6.63
N GLY A 75 -30.34 8.62 6.95
CA GLY A 75 -29.32 9.15 7.86
C GLY A 75 -27.87 9.17 7.34
N GLN A 76 -26.92 9.36 8.27
CA GLN A 76 -25.48 9.42 7.97
C GLN A 76 -24.94 8.02 7.67
N THR A 77 -24.25 7.86 6.53
CA THR A 77 -23.61 6.60 6.13
C THR A 77 -22.39 6.29 7.01
N ASP A 78 -22.02 5.01 7.13
CA ASP A 78 -20.82 4.60 7.89
C ASP A 78 -19.54 5.23 7.34
N SER A 79 -19.43 5.39 6.01
CA SER A 79 -18.29 6.08 5.38
C SER A 79 -18.20 7.54 5.84
N MET A 80 -19.32 8.26 5.93
CA MET A 80 -19.33 9.62 6.43
C MET A 80 -19.05 9.71 7.92
N ARG A 81 -19.44 8.71 8.70
CA ARG A 81 -19.10 8.64 10.12
C ARG A 81 -17.59 8.48 10.31
N ILE A 82 -16.98 7.48 9.65
CA ILE A 82 -15.54 7.23 9.70
C ILE A 82 -14.75 8.44 9.20
N PHE A 83 -15.21 9.10 8.13
CA PHE A 83 -14.57 10.30 7.61
C PHE A 83 -14.58 11.45 8.64
N ARG A 84 -15.70 11.70 9.31
CA ARG A 84 -15.79 12.74 10.36
C ARG A 84 -14.91 12.42 11.57
N GLU A 85 -14.92 11.17 12.03
CA GLU A 85 -14.03 10.71 13.11
C GLU A 85 -12.55 10.95 12.74
N GLY A 86 -12.18 10.72 11.47
CA GLY A 86 -10.87 11.03 10.92
C GLY A 86 -10.52 12.52 10.91
N LEU A 87 -11.48 13.40 10.60
CA LEU A 87 -11.26 14.85 10.65
C LEU A 87 -11.07 15.37 12.08
N GLU A 88 -11.84 14.84 13.02
CA GLU A 88 -11.84 15.28 14.42
C GLU A 88 -10.64 14.74 15.21
N GLY A 89 -10.31 13.45 15.00
CA GLY A 89 -9.34 12.71 15.82
C GLY A 89 -8.22 12.02 15.05
N GLY A 90 -8.16 12.13 13.72
CA GLY A 90 -7.16 11.43 12.90
C GLY A 90 -5.73 11.98 13.00
N LYS A 91 -5.55 13.20 13.53
CA LYS A 91 -4.23 13.85 13.70
C LYS A 91 -3.98 14.19 15.18
N PRO A 92 -3.82 13.18 16.05
CA PRO A 92 -3.60 13.41 17.47
C PRO A 92 -2.25 14.12 17.70
N ALA A 93 -2.20 15.01 18.68
CA ALA A 93 -0.95 15.56 19.15
C ALA A 93 -0.12 14.46 19.86
N ALA A 94 1.20 14.48 19.66
CA ALA A 94 2.19 13.71 20.40
C ALA A 94 1.86 12.22 20.65
N GLY A 95 1.91 11.40 19.61
CA GLY A 95 2.06 9.95 19.73
C GLY A 95 0.85 9.17 20.27
N GLY A 96 -0.27 9.84 20.54
CA GLY A 96 -1.54 9.16 20.82
C GLY A 96 -2.07 8.41 19.59
N PRO A 97 -2.92 7.39 19.77
CA PRO A 97 -3.56 6.70 18.65
C PRO A 97 -4.49 7.67 17.91
N GLY A 98 -4.43 7.67 16.58
CA GLY A 98 -5.38 8.41 15.75
C GLY A 98 -6.72 7.69 15.65
N ALA A 99 -7.71 8.39 15.09
CA ALA A 99 -8.97 7.77 14.70
C ALA A 99 -8.75 6.55 13.79
N GLN A 100 -9.60 5.54 13.93
CA GLN A 100 -9.52 4.33 13.12
C GLN A 100 -9.78 4.66 11.65
N PRO A 101 -8.87 4.31 10.72
CA PRO A 101 -9.12 4.50 9.30
C PRO A 101 -9.95 3.34 8.73
N GLU A 102 -10.47 3.52 7.52
CA GLU A 102 -10.93 2.41 6.70
C GLU A 102 -9.73 1.56 6.28
N TRP A 103 -9.86 0.23 6.35
CA TRP A 103 -8.89 -0.73 5.82
C TRP A 103 -9.58 -1.70 4.88
N PHE A 104 -8.95 -1.97 3.74
CA PHE A 104 -9.38 -3.02 2.84
C PHE A 104 -8.19 -3.82 2.32
N TYR A 105 -8.44 -5.11 2.06
CA TYR A 105 -7.46 -6.02 1.46
C TYR A 105 -7.56 -5.93 -0.06
N LYS A 106 -6.42 -5.69 -0.73
CA LYS A 106 -6.32 -5.55 -2.20
C LYS A 106 -5.79 -6.81 -2.88
N GLY A 107 -5.24 -7.75 -2.11
CA GLY A 107 -4.64 -8.98 -2.64
C GLY A 107 -3.28 -9.27 -2.03
N ASP A 108 -2.58 -10.21 -2.63
CA ASP A 108 -1.26 -10.65 -2.19
C ASP A 108 -0.17 -10.35 -3.24
N GLY A 109 1.04 -10.87 -3.06
CA GLY A 109 2.15 -10.67 -3.99
C GLY A 109 1.83 -10.98 -5.46
N SER A 110 0.83 -11.82 -5.75
CA SER A 110 0.39 -12.14 -7.12
C SER A 110 -0.31 -10.97 -7.82
N SER A 111 -0.84 -10.00 -7.05
CA SER A 111 -1.46 -8.79 -7.57
C SER A 111 -0.44 -7.68 -7.88
N VAL A 112 0.86 -7.88 -7.60
CA VAL A 112 1.91 -6.87 -7.83
C VAL A 112 2.51 -7.02 -9.22
N VAL A 113 2.45 -5.96 -10.01
CA VAL A 113 3.14 -5.88 -11.30
C VAL A 113 4.30 -4.88 -11.25
N ALA A 114 5.33 -5.14 -12.05
CA ALA A 114 6.47 -4.24 -12.17
C ALA A 114 6.11 -2.95 -12.91
N SER A 115 6.86 -1.87 -12.66
CA SER A 115 6.71 -0.62 -13.41
C SER A 115 6.89 -0.85 -14.91
N GLY A 116 5.92 -0.37 -15.70
CA GLY A 116 5.89 -0.52 -17.16
C GLY A 116 5.43 -1.90 -17.66
N ALA A 117 5.11 -2.84 -16.77
CA ALA A 117 4.46 -4.09 -17.15
C ALA A 117 2.95 -3.85 -17.44
N PRO A 118 2.33 -4.65 -18.33
CA PRO A 118 0.91 -4.55 -18.61
C PRO A 118 0.09 -4.93 -17.37
N LEU A 119 -1.08 -4.30 -17.25
CA LEU A 119 -2.10 -4.64 -16.27
C LEU A 119 -3.20 -5.41 -16.99
N GLU A 120 -3.55 -6.57 -16.46
CA GLU A 120 -4.55 -7.44 -17.05
C GLU A 120 -5.91 -7.14 -16.45
N SER A 121 -6.88 -6.79 -17.30
CA SER A 121 -8.28 -6.66 -16.91
C SER A 121 -9.00 -7.99 -17.18
N PRO A 122 -9.70 -8.58 -16.20
CA PRO A 122 -10.48 -9.79 -16.42
C PRO A 122 -11.57 -9.57 -17.48
N ALA A 123 -11.87 -10.60 -18.27
CA ALA A 123 -12.85 -10.50 -19.36
C ALA A 123 -14.28 -10.13 -18.92
N PHE A 124 -14.58 -10.27 -17.63
CA PHE A 124 -15.87 -9.92 -17.04
C PHE A 124 -15.89 -8.54 -16.35
N ALA A 125 -14.74 -7.86 -16.26
CA ALA A 125 -14.69 -6.51 -15.69
C ALA A 125 -15.46 -5.54 -16.60
N LEU A 126 -16.32 -4.73 -16.00
CA LEU A 126 -17.13 -3.74 -16.69
C LEU A 126 -16.45 -2.38 -16.72
N ASP A 127 -15.56 -2.13 -15.77
CA ASP A 127 -14.77 -0.90 -15.67
C ASP A 127 -13.43 -1.14 -14.95
N ALA A 128 -12.48 -0.24 -15.18
CA ALA A 128 -11.20 -0.19 -14.50
C ALA A 128 -10.79 1.27 -14.27
N GLY A 129 -10.38 1.59 -13.04
CA GLY A 129 -9.89 2.92 -12.68
C GLY A 129 -8.43 2.90 -12.30
N GLU A 130 -7.70 3.99 -12.53
CA GLU A 130 -6.38 4.21 -11.93
C GLU A 130 -6.53 5.02 -10.64
N GLU A 131 -5.89 4.55 -9.57
CA GLU A 131 -5.82 5.24 -8.28
C GLU A 131 -4.35 5.43 -7.89
N PRO A 132 -3.74 6.60 -8.14
CA PRO A 132 -2.38 6.88 -7.70
C PRO A 132 -2.35 7.02 -6.17
N GLU A 133 -1.47 6.25 -5.52
CA GLU A 133 -1.39 6.15 -4.06
C GLU A 133 0.06 6.37 -3.58
N ILE A 134 0.22 6.60 -2.27
CA ILE A 134 1.50 6.46 -1.58
C ILE A 134 1.41 5.22 -0.70
N ALA A 135 2.34 4.27 -0.87
CA ALA A 135 2.37 3.06 -0.07
C ALA A 135 3.61 3.02 0.84
N GLY A 136 3.40 2.66 2.10
CA GLY A 136 4.47 2.28 3.02
C GLY A 136 4.80 0.80 2.86
N ILE A 137 6.09 0.47 2.84
CA ILE A 137 6.55 -0.93 2.82
C ILE A 137 6.99 -1.31 4.22
N TYR A 138 6.39 -2.37 4.74
CA TYR A 138 6.70 -2.93 6.05
C TYR A 138 7.08 -4.40 5.90
N LEU A 139 8.10 -4.81 6.65
CA LEU A 139 8.46 -6.21 6.84
C LEU A 139 8.17 -6.57 8.29
N ILE A 140 7.43 -7.66 8.52
CA ILE A 140 7.23 -8.20 9.86
C ILE A 140 8.47 -9.06 10.17
N ASP A 141 9.23 -8.68 11.21
CA ASP A 141 10.42 -9.45 11.61
C ASP A 141 10.05 -10.75 12.35
N PRO A 142 11.00 -11.67 12.59
CA PRO A 142 10.73 -12.93 13.27
C PRO A 142 10.12 -12.79 14.67
N GLU A 143 10.33 -11.65 15.33
CA GLU A 143 9.76 -11.30 16.62
C GLU A 143 8.35 -10.68 16.51
N GLY A 144 7.81 -10.56 15.30
CA GLY A 144 6.49 -10.00 15.02
C GLY A 144 6.46 -8.47 15.00
N VAL A 145 7.61 -7.80 14.98
CA VAL A 145 7.71 -6.34 14.99
C VAL A 145 7.68 -5.81 13.55
N PRO A 146 6.75 -4.89 13.21
CA PRO A 146 6.75 -4.24 11.91
C PRO A 146 7.97 -3.32 11.74
N ARG A 147 8.76 -3.55 10.70
CA ARG A 147 9.90 -2.73 10.29
C ARG A 147 9.58 -1.98 9.02
N ARG A 148 9.51 -0.65 9.09
CA ARG A 148 9.29 0.19 7.90
C ARG A 148 10.57 0.21 7.05
N LEU A 149 10.46 -0.30 5.82
CA LEU A 149 11.57 -0.33 4.87
C LEU A 149 11.66 0.98 4.06
N GLY A 150 10.52 1.61 3.80
CA GLY A 150 10.46 2.83 3.00
C GLY A 150 9.05 3.15 2.51
N SER A 151 8.96 3.97 1.47
CA SER A 151 7.72 4.32 0.77
C SER A 151 7.92 4.27 -0.73
N VAL A 152 6.84 3.96 -1.45
CA VAL A 152 6.79 3.89 -2.90
C VAL A 152 5.53 4.58 -3.41
N TRP A 153 5.50 4.85 -4.72
CA TRP A 153 4.40 5.50 -5.42
C TRP A 153 3.72 4.50 -6.35
N PRO A 154 2.89 3.58 -5.84
CA PRO A 154 2.14 2.69 -6.70
C PRO A 154 0.97 3.42 -7.35
N THR A 155 0.52 2.88 -8.47
CA THR A 155 -0.83 3.12 -8.97
C THR A 155 -1.60 1.83 -8.76
N SER A 156 -2.74 1.91 -8.09
CA SER A 156 -3.62 0.78 -7.90
C SER A 156 -4.73 0.79 -8.94
N PHE A 157 -5.24 -0.40 -9.28
CA PHE A 157 -6.20 -0.57 -10.36
C PHE A 157 -7.42 -1.34 -9.86
N PRO A 158 -8.38 -0.67 -9.20
CA PRO A 158 -9.67 -1.28 -8.92
C PRO A 158 -10.39 -1.64 -10.23
N ILE A 159 -10.99 -2.82 -10.23
CA ILE A 159 -11.86 -3.32 -11.29
C ILE A 159 -13.24 -3.60 -10.69
N THR A 160 -14.31 -3.28 -11.42
CA THR A 160 -15.70 -3.55 -11.01
C THR A 160 -16.46 -4.33 -12.07
#